data_AF-A0A2N9J028-F1
#
_entry.id   AF-A0A2N9J028-F1
#
_cell.length_a   1.000
_cell.length_b   1.000
_cell.length_c   1.000
_cell.angle_alpha   90.00
_cell.angle_beta   90.00
_cell.angle_gamma   90.00
#
_symmetry.space_group_name_H-M   'P 1'
#
loop_
_entity.id
_entity.type
_entity.pdbx_description
1 polymer ?
#
loop_
_entity_poly.entity_id
_entity_poly.type
_entity_poly.pdbx_seq_one_letter_code
_entity_poly.pdbx_strand_id
1 'polypeptide(L)'
;MASSSSQNKPETINLNDTPSVMPEVWRPYFLSINGPVSVTDSVILNGETATAVAAGLCTPEDAKILAGRTDPQIINESLALTIQCTATVSNMGRRLHVRNMEVKALRSQVTILQRLLKESKKKVGEVKGGEQKAEGARGFLCR
;
A
#
# COMPACT_ATOMS: atom_id res chain seq x y z
N MET A 1 -4.22 -41.85 -26.61
CA MET A 1 -3.20 -40.89 -26.15
C MET A 1 -2.91 -39.92 -27.28
N ALA A 2 -3.19 -38.64 -27.07
CA ALA A 2 -2.61 -37.51 -27.80
C ALA A 2 -2.93 -36.25 -27.00
N SER A 3 -2.02 -35.86 -26.11
CA SER A 3 -2.09 -34.59 -25.38
C SER A 3 -1.50 -33.50 -26.27
N SER A 4 -2.28 -32.48 -26.61
CA SER A 4 -1.76 -31.28 -27.27
C SER A 4 -1.49 -30.21 -26.21
N SER A 5 -0.22 -29.88 -26.02
CA SER A 5 0.26 -28.85 -25.12
C SER A 5 0.33 -27.53 -25.88
N SER A 6 -0.62 -26.62 -25.65
CA SER A 6 -0.50 -25.24 -26.12
C SER A 6 0.56 -24.53 -25.27
N GLN A 7 1.71 -24.24 -25.89
CA GLN A 7 2.72 -23.35 -25.32
C GLN A 7 2.14 -21.94 -25.23
N ASN A 8 1.70 -21.55 -24.03
CA ASN A 8 1.47 -20.17 -23.66
C ASN A 8 2.83 -19.47 -23.55
N LYS A 9 3.21 -18.75 -24.61
CA LYS A 9 4.37 -17.86 -24.59
C LYS A 9 4.12 -16.76 -23.53
N PRO A 10 5.02 -16.51 -22.58
CA PRO A 10 4.86 -15.38 -21.67
C PRO A 10 4.98 -14.09 -22.48
N GLU A 11 3.94 -13.25 -22.44
CA GLU A 11 4.01 -11.88 -22.93
C GLU A 11 5.06 -11.15 -22.09
N THR A 12 6.19 -10.83 -22.70
CA THR A 12 7.23 -10.02 -22.08
C THR A 12 6.69 -8.60 -21.94
N ILE A 13 6.30 -8.22 -20.72
CA ILE A 13 5.87 -6.85 -20.41
C ILE A 13 7.10 -5.94 -20.55
N ASN A 14 7.18 -5.21 -21.65
CA ASN A 14 8.23 -4.21 -21.87
C ASN A 14 7.93 -2.98 -20.99
N LEU A 15 8.67 -2.82 -19.90
CA LEU A 15 8.52 -1.70 -18.96
C LEU A 15 8.88 -0.33 -19.55
N ASN A 16 9.42 -0.28 -20.78
CA ASN A 16 9.76 0.96 -21.47
C ASN A 16 8.71 1.38 -22.51
N ASP A 17 7.71 0.55 -22.79
CA ASP A 17 6.59 0.96 -23.63
C ASP A 17 5.72 1.95 -22.85
N THR A 18 5.89 3.23 -23.20
CA THR A 18 5.03 4.29 -22.68
C THR A 18 3.66 4.09 -23.35
N PRO A 19 2.58 3.80 -22.60
CA PRO A 19 1.27 3.62 -23.20
C PRO A 19 0.87 4.92 -23.90
N SER A 20 0.83 4.91 -25.24
CA SER A 20 0.44 6.06 -26.07
C SER A 20 -1.03 6.46 -25.86
N VAL A 21 -1.82 5.60 -25.23
CA VAL A 21 -3.22 5.83 -24.90
C VAL A 21 -3.30 5.79 -23.38
N MET A 22 -3.72 6.90 -22.78
CA MET A 22 -4.07 6.92 -21.35
C MET A 22 -5.10 5.80 -21.15
N PRO A 23 -4.88 4.83 -20.24
CA PRO A 23 -5.89 3.81 -19.98
C PRO A 23 -7.18 4.53 -19.63
N GLU A 24 -8.28 4.13 -20.26
CA GLU A 24 -9.61 4.67 -20.00
C GLU A 24 -9.84 4.52 -18.50
N VAL A 25 -9.66 5.62 -17.75
CA VAL A 25 -9.99 5.65 -16.33
C VAL A 25 -11.45 5.28 -16.31
N TRP A 26 -11.79 4.12 -15.75
CA TRP A 26 -13.17 3.68 -15.66
C TRP A 26 -13.95 4.78 -14.93
N ARG A 27 -14.80 5.49 -15.68
CA ARG A 27 -15.67 6.57 -15.17
C ARG A 27 -17.09 6.03 -15.17
N PRO A 28 -17.51 5.32 -14.12
CA PRO A 28 -18.86 4.84 -14.05
C PRO A 28 -19.81 6.05 -13.99
N TYR A 29 -20.76 6.07 -14.93
CA TYR A 29 -21.90 6.98 -14.91
C TYR A 29 -23.10 6.18 -14.43
N PHE A 30 -23.59 6.50 -13.24
CA PHE A 30 -24.74 5.81 -12.67
C PHE A 30 -26.02 6.57 -13.00
N LEU A 31 -26.99 5.89 -13.58
CA LEU A 31 -28.28 6.47 -13.94
C LEU A 31 -29.34 5.94 -12.99
N SER A 32 -30.02 6.85 -12.30
CA SER A 32 -31.24 6.58 -11.53
C SER A 32 -32.47 7.00 -12.34
N ILE A 33 -33.65 6.64 -11.85
CA ILE A 33 -34.93 7.07 -12.41
C ILE A 33 -35.10 8.60 -12.39
N ASN A 34 -34.45 9.27 -11.43
CA ASN A 34 -34.48 10.73 -11.28
C ASN A 34 -33.38 11.44 -12.08
N GLY A 35 -32.59 10.71 -12.87
CA GLY A 35 -31.45 11.22 -13.64
C GLY A 35 -30.10 10.71 -13.17
N PRO A 36 -28.99 11.31 -13.64
CA PRO A 36 -27.64 10.92 -13.26
C PRO A 36 -27.39 11.07 -11.77
N VAL A 37 -26.75 10.07 -11.16
CA VAL A 37 -26.30 10.12 -9.77
C VAL A 37 -25.15 11.12 -9.66
N SER A 38 -25.28 12.06 -8.74
CA SER A 38 -24.34 13.13 -8.43
C SER A 38 -23.60 12.88 -7.13
N VAL A 39 -22.55 13.67 -6.87
CA VAL A 39 -21.77 13.59 -5.61
C VAL A 39 -22.58 13.98 -4.36
N THR A 40 -23.71 14.65 -4.53
CA THR A 40 -24.60 15.01 -3.41
C THR A 40 -25.57 13.89 -3.05
N ASP A 41 -25.71 12.87 -3.92
CA ASP A 41 -26.62 11.76 -3.67
C ASP A 41 -25.99 10.74 -2.71
N SER A 42 -26.74 10.36 -1.69
CA SER A 42 -26.27 9.42 -0.68
C SER A 42 -26.64 7.99 -1.02
N VAL A 43 -25.63 7.16 -1.31
CA VAL A 43 -25.77 5.70 -1.47
C VAL A 43 -26.26 5.04 -0.17
N ILE A 44 -25.95 5.64 1.00
CA ILE A 44 -26.28 5.05 2.31
C ILE A 44 -27.72 5.37 2.72
N LEU A 45 -28.20 6.58 2.38
CA LEU A 45 -29.50 7.08 2.85
C LEU A 45 -30.61 6.99 1.80
N ASN A 46 -30.28 6.83 0.52
CA ASN A 46 -31.25 6.72 -0.57
C ASN A 46 -31.14 5.35 -1.25
N GLY A 47 -32.19 4.53 -1.10
CA GLY A 47 -32.27 3.20 -1.71
C GLY A 47 -32.29 3.22 -3.25
N GLU A 48 -32.85 4.25 -3.87
CA GLU A 48 -32.84 4.39 -5.33
C GLU A 48 -31.44 4.67 -5.85
N THR A 49 -30.72 5.59 -5.21
CA THR A 49 -29.30 5.86 -5.51
C THR A 49 -28.45 4.61 -5.28
N ALA A 50 -28.68 3.89 -4.18
CA ALA A 50 -27.97 2.64 -3.90
C ALA A 50 -28.20 1.60 -5.00
N THR A 51 -29.44 1.45 -5.46
CA THR A 51 -29.81 0.50 -6.52
C THR A 51 -29.17 0.89 -7.85
N ALA A 52 -29.22 2.18 -8.23
CA ALA A 52 -28.60 2.68 -9.46
C ALA A 52 -27.08 2.48 -9.47
N VAL A 53 -26.42 2.74 -8.32
CA VAL A 53 -24.99 2.52 -8.17
C VAL A 53 -24.66 1.03 -8.23
N ALA A 54 -25.39 0.18 -7.49
CA ALA A 54 -25.19 -1.27 -7.52
C ALA A 54 -25.36 -1.84 -8.94
N ALA A 55 -26.39 -1.41 -9.67
CA ALA A 55 -26.63 -1.83 -11.04
C ALA A 55 -25.48 -1.44 -11.99
N GLY A 56 -24.88 -0.26 -11.82
CA GLY A 56 -23.71 0.15 -12.61
C GLY A 56 -22.39 -0.53 -12.19
N LEU A 57 -22.37 -1.21 -11.03
CA LEU A 57 -21.23 -1.99 -10.56
C LEU A 57 -21.30 -3.45 -10.98
N CYS A 58 -22.50 -4.00 -11.19
CA CYS A 58 -22.68 -5.37 -11.65
C CYS A 58 -22.32 -5.51 -13.12
N THR A 59 -21.37 -6.41 -13.43
CA THR A 59 -21.11 -6.82 -14.80
C THR A 59 -22.16 -7.85 -15.27
N PRO A 60 -22.30 -8.07 -16.59
CA PRO A 60 -23.19 -9.12 -17.10
C PRO A 60 -22.85 -10.53 -16.56
N GLU A 61 -21.60 -10.80 -16.21
CA GLU A 61 -21.20 -12.09 -15.63
C GLU A 61 -21.66 -12.21 -14.18
N ASP A 62 -21.57 -11.13 -13.40
CA ASP A 62 -22.09 -11.08 -12.03
C ASP A 62 -23.60 -11.34 -12.01
N ALA A 63 -24.34 -10.76 -12.96
CA ALA A 63 -25.78 -10.99 -13.08
C ALA A 63 -26.13 -12.47 -13.32
N LYS A 64 -25.33 -13.22 -14.10
CA LYS A 64 -25.52 -14.66 -14.29
C LYS A 64 -25.30 -15.44 -13.01
N ILE A 65 -24.25 -15.09 -12.26
CA ILE A 65 -23.94 -15.72 -10.96
C ILE A 65 -25.07 -15.46 -9.96
N LEU A 66 -25.60 -14.24 -9.93
CA LEU A 66 -26.69 -13.85 -9.04
C LEU A 66 -28.04 -14.49 -9.43
N ALA A 67 -28.34 -14.62 -10.73
CA ALA A 67 -29.59 -15.22 -11.21
C ALA A 67 -29.80 -16.67 -10.76
N GLY A 68 -28.73 -17.41 -10.49
CA GLY A 68 -28.79 -18.78 -9.97
C GLY A 68 -28.93 -18.89 -8.45
N ARG A 69 -29.03 -17.77 -7.72
CA ARG A 69 -29.04 -17.74 -6.25
C ARG A 69 -30.35 -17.19 -5.71
N THR A 70 -30.69 -17.64 -4.51
CA THR A 70 -31.84 -17.12 -3.77
C THR A 70 -31.45 -15.90 -2.94
N ASP A 71 -32.40 -14.98 -2.71
CA ASP A 71 -32.14 -13.78 -1.91
C ASP A 71 -31.53 -14.08 -0.53
N PRO A 72 -32.01 -15.07 0.25
CA PRO A 72 -31.40 -15.39 1.54
C PRO A 72 -29.94 -15.83 1.41
N GLN A 73 -29.59 -16.53 0.33
CA GLN A 73 -28.22 -16.97 0.09
C GLN A 73 -27.31 -15.79 -0.24
N ILE A 74 -27.75 -14.88 -1.12
CA ILE A 74 -26.99 -13.66 -1.48
C ILE A 74 -26.77 -12.79 -0.23
N ILE A 75 -27.80 -12.61 0.59
CA ILE A 75 -27.72 -11.84 1.84
C ILE A 75 -26.72 -12.49 2.81
N ASN A 76 -26.81 -13.80 3.03
CA ASN A 76 -25.90 -14.49 3.95
C ASN A 76 -24.44 -14.45 3.47
N GLU A 77 -24.20 -14.66 2.18
CA GLU A 77 -22.86 -14.60 1.61
C GLU A 77 -22.28 -13.17 1.65
N SER A 78 -23.07 -12.15 1.36
CA SER A 78 -22.63 -10.74 1.46
C SER A 78 -22.34 -10.32 2.91
N LEU A 79 -23.10 -10.83 3.89
CA LEU A 79 -22.83 -10.62 5.31
C LEU A 79 -21.52 -11.30 5.73
N ALA A 80 -21.31 -12.56 5.31
CA ALA A 80 -20.07 -13.28 5.58
C ALA A 80 -18.85 -12.54 4.98
N LEU A 81 -18.97 -12.06 3.75
CA LEU A 81 -17.94 -11.23 3.10
C LEU A 81 -17.68 -9.94 3.88
N THR A 82 -18.72 -9.26 4.36
CA THR A 82 -18.60 -8.03 5.15
C THR A 82 -17.84 -8.28 6.46
N ILE A 83 -18.14 -9.39 7.15
CA ILE A 83 -17.44 -9.80 8.37
C ILE A 83 -15.96 -10.10 8.08
N GLN A 84 -15.69 -10.86 7.02
CA GLN A 84 -14.31 -11.20 6.61
C GLN A 84 -13.51 -9.97 6.20
N CYS A 85 -14.11 -9.05 5.43
CA CYS A 85 -13.50 -7.79 5.05
C CYS A 85 -13.16 -6.97 6.29
N THR A 86 -14.12 -6.79 7.21
CA THR A 86 -13.92 -6.06 8.46
C THR A 86 -12.79 -6.68 9.30
N ALA A 87 -12.78 -8.00 9.45
CA ALA A 87 -11.74 -8.71 10.18
C ALA A 87 -10.35 -8.52 9.54
N THR A 88 -10.28 -8.57 8.22
CA THR A 88 -9.05 -8.41 7.44
C THR A 88 -8.50 -6.99 7.57
N VAL A 89 -9.33 -5.97 7.35
CA VAL A 89 -8.97 -4.55 7.50
C VAL A 89 -8.55 -4.27 8.95
N SER A 90 -9.26 -4.81 9.94
CA SER A 90 -8.89 -4.68 11.36
C SER A 90 -7.54 -5.33 11.67
N ASN A 91 -7.26 -6.51 11.12
CA ASN A 91 -5.97 -7.18 11.27
C ASN A 91 -4.82 -6.36 10.66
N MET A 92 -5.01 -5.84 9.44
CA MET A 92 -4.06 -4.95 8.78
C MET A 92 -3.81 -3.70 9.61
N GLY A 93 -4.87 -3.07 10.12
CA GLY A 93 -4.78 -1.89 10.99
C GLY A 93 -3.96 -2.16 12.26
N ARG A 94 -4.19 -3.29 12.94
CA ARG A 94 -3.40 -3.69 14.11
C ARG A 94 -1.92 -3.90 13.76
N ARG A 95 -1.63 -4.62 12.68
CA ARG A 95 -0.24 -4.86 12.23
C ARG A 95 0.46 -3.56 11.87
N LEU A 96 -0.22 -2.67 11.16
CA LEU A 96 0.31 -1.36 10.81
C LEU A 96 0.59 -0.51 12.06
N HIS A 97 -0.29 -0.56 13.06
CA HIS A 97 -0.08 0.15 14.33
C HIS A 97 1.18 -0.34 15.06
N VAL A 98 1.38 -1.66 15.17
CA VAL A 98 2.59 -2.24 15.78
C VAL A 98 3.84 -1.82 15.00
N ARG A 99 3.84 -1.96 13.67
CA ARG A 99 4.96 -1.56 12.81
C ARG A 99 5.28 -0.07 12.94
N ASN A 100 4.27 0.78 13.10
CA ASN A 100 4.46 2.21 13.33
C ASN A 100 5.18 2.49 14.65
N MET A 101 4.88 1.76 15.72
CA MET A 101 5.59 1.90 17.00
C MET A 101 7.05 1.48 16.89
N GLU A 102 7.31 0.35 16.22
CA GLU A 102 8.68 -0.11 15.95
C GLU A 102 9.48 0.91 15.14
N VAL A 103 8.88 1.50 14.09
CA VAL A 103 9.50 2.57 13.29
C VAL A 103 9.81 3.79 14.15
N LYS A 104 8.91 4.19 15.05
CA LYS A 104 9.17 5.30 16.00
C LYS A 104 10.34 4.98 16.93
N ALA A 105 10.39 3.77 17.48
CA ALA A 105 11.48 3.32 18.35
C ALA A 105 12.83 3.31 17.61
N LEU A 106 12.86 2.75 16.40
CA LEU A 106 14.05 2.75 15.55
C LEU A 106 14.51 4.17 15.20
N ARG A 107 13.58 5.08 14.87
CA ARG A 107 13.92 6.49 14.61
C ARG A 107 14.58 7.16 15.80
N SER A 108 14.11 6.87 17.03
CA SER A 108 14.75 7.35 18.26
C SER A 108 16.16 6.79 18.42
N GLN A 109 16.34 5.48 18.25
CA GLN A 109 17.66 4.83 18.34
C GLN A 109 18.65 5.39 17.31
N VAL A 110 18.23 5.55 16.06
CA VAL A 110 19.06 6.15 14.99
C VAL A 110 19.50 7.56 15.39
N THR A 111 18.62 8.36 15.97
CA THR A 111 18.94 9.72 16.43
C THR A 111 20.01 9.71 17.53
N ILE A 112 19.90 8.77 18.49
CA ILE A 112 20.89 8.60 19.56
C ILE A 112 22.25 8.17 18.99
N LEU A 113 22.26 7.15 18.12
CA LEU A 113 23.47 6.64 17.49
C LEU A 113 24.17 7.70 16.64
N GLN A 114 23.42 8.52 15.90
CA GLN A 114 23.98 9.63 15.14
C GLN A 114 24.72 10.65 16.04
N ARG A 115 24.17 10.94 17.22
CA ARG A 115 24.82 11.83 18.20
C ARG A 115 26.12 11.21 18.73
N LEU A 116 26.08 9.94 19.14
CA LEU A 116 27.26 9.22 19.65
C LEU A 116 28.37 9.11 18.58
N LEU A 117 27.99 8.86 17.34
CA LEU A 117 28.93 8.81 16.21
C LEU A 117 29.60 10.16 15.99
N LYS A 118 28.84 11.27 16.05
CA LYS A 118 29.38 12.62 15.91
C LYS A 118 30.37 12.96 17.03
N GLU A 119 30.04 12.60 18.27
CA GLU A 119 30.93 12.81 19.42
C GLU A 119 32.20 11.96 19.32
N SER A 120 32.07 10.69 18.95
CA SER A 120 33.21 9.78 18.79
C SER A 120 34.16 10.27 17.70
N LYS A 121 33.63 10.75 16.57
CA LYS A 121 34.45 11.36 15.51
C LYS A 121 35.23 12.59 16.00
N LYS A 122 34.60 13.45 16.81
CA LYS A 122 35.27 14.62 17.40
C LYS A 122 36.45 14.18 18.30
N LYS A 123 36.21 13.24 19.21
CA LYS A 123 37.24 12.72 20.13
C LYS A 123 38.40 12.05 19.39
N VAL A 124 38.11 11.26 18.34
CA VAL A 124 39.16 10.66 17.49
C VAL A 124 40.04 11.73 16.83
N GLY A 125 39.46 12.83 16.37
CA GLY A 125 40.21 13.96 15.83
C GLY A 125 41.12 14.64 16.87
N GLU A 126 40.62 14.83 18.08
CA GLU A 126 41.39 15.42 19.20
C GLU A 126 42.58 14.53 19.61
N VAL A 127 42.37 13.21 19.72
CA VAL A 127 43.43 12.24 20.02
C VAL A 127 44.52 12.30 18.95
N LYS A 128 44.13 12.22 17.66
CA LYS A 128 45.09 12.25 16.54
C LYS A 128 45.88 13.56 16.45
N GLY A 129 45.26 14.68 16.81
CA GLY A 129 45.95 15.99 16.88
C GLY A 129 46.88 16.11 18.09
N GLY A 130 46.51 15.52 19.23
CA GLY A 130 47.35 15.45 20.43
C GLY A 130 48.60 14.59 20.22
N GLU A 131 48.45 13.44 19.56
CA GLU A 131 49.56 12.55 19.20
C GLU A 131 50.61 13.26 18.33
N GLN A 132 50.19 13.99 17.29
CA GLN A 132 51.10 14.75 16.42
C GLN A 132 51.87 15.84 17.17
N LYS A 133 51.20 16.54 18.09
CA LYS A 133 51.86 17.56 18.94
C LYS A 133 52.89 16.93 19.88
N ALA A 134 52.58 15.78 20.47
CA ALA A 134 53.48 15.06 21.36
C ALA A 134 54.69 14.48 20.63
N GLU A 135 54.50 14.01 19.40
CA GLU A 135 55.58 13.49 18.55
C GLU A 135 56.50 14.62 18.06
N GLY A 136 55.93 15.75 17.63
CA GLY A 136 56.70 16.96 17.31
C GLY A 136 57.54 17.45 18.50
N ALA A 137 56.94 17.56 19.69
CA ALA A 137 57.66 17.98 20.90
C ALA A 137 58.80 17.01 21.28
N ARG A 138 58.61 15.69 21.13
CA ARG A 138 59.67 14.70 21.33
C ARG A 138 60.81 14.85 20.32
N GLY A 139 60.50 15.12 19.06
CA GLY A 139 61.51 15.38 18.03
C GLY A 139 62.34 16.64 18.28
N PHE A 140 61.75 17.67 18.90
CA PHE A 140 62.47 18.88 19.33
C PHE A 140 63.41 18.64 20.52
N LEU A 141 63.04 17.74 21.45
CA LEU A 141 63.84 17.45 22.65
C LEU A 141 65.00 16.47 22.41
N CYS A 142 64.99 15.71 21.31
CA CYS A 142 66.02 14.71 20.98
C CYS A 142 67.07 15.22 19.98
N ARG A 143 67.13 16.52 19.71
CA ARG A 143 68.02 17.17 18.74
C ARG A 143 68.88 18.22 19.43
#